data_AF-A0A956QHH7-F1
#
_entry.id   AF-A0A956QHH7-F1
#
_cell.length_a   1.000
_cell.length_b   1.000
_cell.length_c   1.000
_cell.angle_alpha   90.00
_cell.angle_beta   90.00
_cell.angle_gamma   90.00
#
_symmetry.space_group_name_H-M   'P 1'
#
loop_
_entity.id
_entity.type
_entity.pdbx_description
1 polymer ?
#
loop_
_entity_poly.entity_id
_entity_poly.type
_entity_poly.pdbx_seq_one_letter_code
_entity_poly.pdbx_strand_id
1 'polypeptide(L)'
;MFQPTFPYILKKRRRAQKLRQTELAKLCDIPVRKLNKFERGLRVPSAEELARLEWELGSFYGCSFRPSRYHETLRNQASRLCPTPEPFFPPQDRSNAVRYRAAVHRYPELVARLSKRIRARQDFKLVNYFSEAIASGSAEECLYLMHLLAQGGQPGLLSPSSLGWLPHPVVDPNTREWVSHRPLPVVALGPSCHFLQVSFATPVLHSVDVLRWDGRWTVVEIDGEGHRGEGDDEKEAAVRLPFERLKTDELLRLFQ
;
A
#
# COMPACT_ATOMS: atom_id res chain seq x y z
N MET A 1 -11.02 -0.17 10.05
CA MET A 1 -9.96 -0.39 9.06
C MET A 1 -9.80 0.92 8.31
N PHE A 2 -8.57 1.31 7.98
CA PHE A 2 -8.25 2.64 7.44
C PHE A 2 -8.68 3.79 8.35
N GLN A 3 -8.53 3.60 9.68
CA GLN A 3 -8.70 4.72 10.62
C GLN A 3 -7.68 5.81 10.28
N PRO A 4 -8.08 7.08 10.14
CA PRO A 4 -7.15 8.12 9.72
C PRO A 4 -5.93 8.17 10.64
N THR A 5 -4.76 7.86 10.09
CA THR A 5 -3.52 7.98 10.84
C THR A 5 -3.07 9.43 10.92
N PHE A 6 -2.30 9.74 11.96
CA PHE A 6 -1.68 11.05 12.15
C PHE A 6 -0.98 11.56 10.88
N PRO A 7 -0.12 10.78 10.17
CA PRO A 7 0.55 11.24 8.96
C PRO A 7 -0.40 11.60 7.82
N TYR A 8 -1.48 10.81 7.65
CA TYR A 8 -2.51 11.10 6.66
C TYR A 8 -3.24 12.40 6.98
N ILE A 9 -3.69 12.59 8.22
CA ILE A 9 -4.39 13.80 8.64
C ILE A 9 -3.48 15.03 8.59
N LEU A 10 -2.23 14.90 9.04
CA LEU A 10 -1.21 15.95 8.94
C LEU A 10 -1.04 16.43 7.50
N LYS A 11 -0.78 15.49 6.57
CA LYS A 11 -0.60 15.80 5.15
C LYS A 11 -1.87 16.37 4.52
N LYS A 12 -3.03 15.82 4.87
CA LYS A 12 -4.34 16.28 4.39
C LYS A 12 -4.63 17.72 4.82
N ARG A 13 -4.46 18.03 6.09
CA ARG A 13 -4.77 19.37 6.64
C ARG A 13 -3.79 20.43 6.16
N ARG A 14 -2.49 20.11 6.10
CA ARG A 14 -1.50 20.98 5.48
C ARG A 14 -1.89 21.34 4.04
N ARG A 15 -2.26 20.34 3.23
CA ARG A 15 -2.70 20.54 1.84
C ARG A 15 -4.01 21.32 1.75
N ALA A 16 -4.95 21.12 2.68
CA ALA A 16 -6.19 21.89 2.73
C ALA A 16 -5.94 23.39 2.97
N GLN A 17 -4.92 23.73 3.75
CA GLN A 17 -4.45 25.10 3.95
C GLN A 17 -3.49 25.60 2.84
N LYS A 18 -3.28 24.81 1.78
CA LYS A 18 -2.36 25.11 0.66
C LYS A 18 -0.90 25.35 1.07
N LEU A 19 -0.49 24.87 2.24
CA LEU A 19 0.88 25.03 2.74
C LEU A 19 1.84 24.03 2.11
N ARG A 20 3.03 24.48 1.69
CA ARG A 20 4.19 23.63 1.38
C ARG A 20 4.76 23.05 2.68
N GLN A 21 5.49 21.93 2.58
CA GLN A 21 6.16 21.35 3.76
C GLN A 21 7.14 22.34 4.40
N THR A 22 7.84 23.14 3.57
CA THR A 22 8.78 24.17 4.03
C THR A 22 8.11 25.30 4.80
N GLU A 23 6.86 25.63 4.46
CA GLU A 23 6.10 26.70 5.11
C GLU A 23 5.57 26.24 6.46
N LEU A 24 4.92 25.07 6.51
CA LEU A 24 4.47 24.49 7.78
C LEU A 24 5.64 24.24 8.75
N ALA A 25 6.78 23.78 8.24
CA ALA A 25 7.99 23.59 9.02
C ALA A 25 8.46 24.88 9.71
N LYS A 26 8.36 26.03 9.02
CA LYS A 26 8.69 27.34 9.60
C LYS A 26 7.65 27.77 10.64
N LEU A 27 6.35 27.62 10.34
CA LEU A 27 5.27 28.00 11.24
C LEU A 27 5.32 27.23 12.57
N CYS A 28 5.58 25.93 12.51
CA CYS A 28 5.65 25.09 13.71
C CYS A 28 7.04 25.06 14.35
N ASP A 29 8.04 25.76 13.81
CA ASP A 29 9.46 25.64 14.22
C ASP A 29 9.92 24.16 14.30
N ILE A 30 9.65 23.41 13.24
CA ILE A 30 10.03 21.99 13.09
C ILE A 30 10.90 21.85 11.85
N PRO A 31 12.11 21.25 11.93
CA PRO A 31 12.94 21.06 10.75
C PRO A 31 12.21 20.30 9.63
N VAL A 32 12.32 20.77 8.38
CA VAL A 32 11.62 20.19 7.21
C VAL A 32 11.85 18.69 7.08
N ARG A 33 13.08 18.22 7.32
CA ARG A 33 13.43 16.79 7.30
C ARG A 33 12.64 15.99 8.34
N LYS A 34 12.38 16.57 9.51
CA LYS A 34 11.62 15.96 10.60
C LYS A 34 10.13 15.94 10.28
N LEU A 35 9.60 17.03 9.74
CA LEU A 35 8.22 17.11 9.24
C LEU A 35 7.95 16.09 8.12
N ASN A 36 8.89 15.92 7.18
CA ASN A 36 8.79 14.87 6.15
C ASN A 36 8.70 13.46 6.77
N LYS A 37 9.53 13.18 7.80
CA LYS A 37 9.43 11.91 8.55
C LYS A 37 8.09 11.75 9.26
N PHE A 38 7.48 12.83 9.76
CA PHE A 38 6.13 12.80 10.34
C PHE A 38 5.07 12.48 9.28
N GLU A 39 5.09 13.13 8.12
CA GLU A 39 4.13 12.86 7.03
C GLU A 39 4.29 11.47 6.39
N ARG A 40 5.48 10.88 6.47
CA ARG A 40 5.72 9.48 6.10
C ARG A 40 5.38 8.50 7.23
N GLY A 41 5.16 9.00 8.45
CA GLY A 41 4.95 8.19 9.65
C GLY A 41 6.17 7.36 10.07
N LEU A 42 7.36 7.82 9.69
CA LEU A 42 8.64 7.24 10.10
C LEU A 42 9.04 7.71 11.51
N ARG A 43 8.38 8.76 12.02
CA ARG A 43 8.63 9.32 13.34
C ARG A 43 7.32 9.83 13.94
N VAL A 44 7.18 9.65 15.24
CA VAL A 44 6.11 10.25 16.04
C VAL A 44 6.60 11.60 16.57
N PRO A 45 5.81 12.69 16.47
CA PRO A 45 6.17 13.97 17.07
C PRO A 45 6.26 13.84 18.59
N SER A 46 7.16 14.60 19.22
CA SER A 46 7.09 14.81 20.67
C SER A 46 5.82 15.57 21.06
N ALA A 47 5.48 15.59 22.36
CA ALA A 47 4.30 16.30 22.85
C ALA A 47 4.32 17.79 22.47
N GLU A 48 5.49 18.43 22.57
CA GLU A 48 5.67 19.83 22.19
C GLU A 48 5.48 20.06 20.69
N GLU A 49 6.07 19.21 19.84
CA GLU A 49 5.89 19.29 18.39
C GLU A 49 4.45 19.02 17.97
N LEU A 50 3.78 18.10 18.66
CA LEU A 50 2.37 17.82 18.43
C LEU A 50 1.52 19.04 18.78
N ALA A 51 1.77 19.68 19.94
CA ALA A 51 1.05 20.90 20.33
C ALA A 51 1.23 22.03 19.29
N ARG A 52 2.45 22.23 18.77
CA ARG A 52 2.71 23.21 17.70
C ARG A 52 1.96 22.87 16.40
N LEU A 53 1.91 21.59 16.02
CA LEU A 53 1.14 21.14 14.86
C LEU A 53 -0.37 21.28 15.07
N GLU A 54 -0.86 21.03 16.28
CA GLU A 54 -2.28 21.19 16.64
C GLU A 54 -2.71 22.65 16.67
N TRP A 55 -1.82 23.55 17.07
CA TRP A 55 -2.04 24.99 16.99
C TRP A 55 -2.28 25.45 15.55
N GLU A 56 -1.42 25.02 14.61
CA GLU A 56 -1.48 25.46 13.21
C GLU A 56 -2.55 24.71 12.38
N LEU A 57 -2.72 23.41 12.62
CA LEU A 57 -3.55 22.53 11.79
C LEU A 57 -4.81 22.01 12.49
N GLY A 58 -5.05 22.42 13.74
CA GLY A 58 -6.13 21.90 14.58
C GLY A 58 -5.85 20.53 15.20
N SER A 59 -6.72 20.10 16.11
CA SER A 59 -6.52 18.90 16.95
C SER A 59 -6.38 17.59 16.14
N PHE A 60 -5.42 16.75 16.50
CA PHE A 60 -5.27 15.38 15.99
C PHE A 60 -5.97 14.34 16.88
N TYR A 61 -6.88 14.76 17.76
CA TYR A 61 -7.64 13.85 18.61
C TYR A 61 -8.34 12.75 17.79
N GLY A 62 -8.26 11.51 18.28
CA GLY A 62 -8.80 10.33 17.60
C GLY A 62 -7.97 9.81 16.42
N CYS A 63 -6.85 10.46 16.05
CA CYS A 63 -5.91 9.93 15.07
C CYS A 63 -5.06 8.83 15.68
N SER A 64 -4.83 7.76 14.93
CA SER A 64 -3.82 6.77 15.32
C SER A 64 -2.43 7.25 14.91
N PHE A 65 -1.52 7.40 15.86
CA PHE A 65 -0.13 7.65 15.54
C PHE A 65 0.47 6.39 14.93
N ARG A 66 1.12 6.50 13.77
CA ARG A 66 1.90 5.39 13.20
C ARG A 66 3.07 5.12 14.16
N PRO A 67 3.09 4.00 14.89
CA PRO A 67 4.21 3.69 15.76
C PRO A 67 5.41 3.40 14.88
N SER A 68 6.55 4.05 15.15
CA SER A 68 7.83 3.71 14.49
C SER A 68 8.09 2.21 14.56
N ARG A 69 7.66 1.57 15.67
CA ARG A 69 7.76 0.14 15.92
C ARG A 69 7.13 -0.73 14.83
N TYR A 70 6.03 -0.36 14.17
CA TYR A 70 5.47 -1.24 13.13
C TYR A 70 6.22 -1.13 11.80
N HIS A 71 6.63 0.08 11.43
CA HIS A 71 7.55 0.25 10.29
C HIS A 71 8.88 -0.46 10.56
N GLU A 72 9.40 -0.32 11.77
CA GLU A 72 10.60 -1.00 12.25
C GLU A 72 10.40 -2.52 12.31
N THR A 73 9.26 -3.03 12.76
CA THR A 73 8.92 -4.46 12.73
C THR A 73 8.93 -4.99 11.30
N LEU A 74 8.27 -4.31 10.36
CA LEU A 74 8.26 -4.73 8.95
C LEU A 74 9.68 -4.69 8.37
N ARG A 75 10.45 -3.65 8.68
CA ARG A 75 11.85 -3.53 8.24
C ARG A 75 12.74 -4.62 8.85
N ASN A 76 12.58 -4.91 10.14
CA ASN A 76 13.35 -5.92 10.86
C ASN A 76 12.95 -7.34 10.42
N GLN A 77 11.70 -7.56 10.02
CA GLN A 77 11.27 -8.79 9.37
C GLN A 77 11.94 -8.94 8.01
N ALA A 78 11.94 -7.89 7.19
CA ALA A 78 12.62 -7.90 5.89
C ALA A 78 14.14 -8.09 6.00
N SER A 79 14.80 -7.45 6.97
CA SER A 79 16.25 -7.54 7.13
C SER A 79 16.75 -8.95 7.45
N ARG A 80 15.87 -9.84 7.91
CA ARG A 80 16.17 -11.27 8.12
C ARG A 80 16.17 -12.07 6.82
N LEU A 81 15.52 -11.55 5.78
CA LEU A 81 15.31 -12.22 4.50
C LEU A 81 16.21 -11.63 3.40
N CYS A 82 16.64 -10.37 3.52
CA CYS A 82 17.59 -9.73 2.62
C CYS A 82 18.38 -8.61 3.30
N PRO A 83 19.66 -8.35 2.92
CA PRO A 83 20.37 -7.15 3.36
C PRO A 83 19.58 -5.93 2.88
N THR A 84 19.02 -5.14 3.80
CA THR A 84 17.97 -4.15 3.49
C THR A 84 18.50 -2.88 2.79
N PRO A 85 18.27 -2.66 1.47
CA PRO A 85 18.14 -1.31 0.91
C PRO A 85 16.83 -0.68 1.42
N GLU A 86 16.68 0.64 1.26
CA GLU A 86 15.46 1.37 1.67
C GLU A 86 14.22 0.73 1.02
N PRO A 87 13.14 0.41 1.77
CA PRO A 87 11.93 -0.18 1.19
C PRO A 87 11.36 0.71 0.08
N PHE A 88 10.83 0.07 -0.97
CA PHE A 88 10.15 0.76 -2.05
C PHE A 88 8.63 0.56 -1.90
N PHE A 89 7.90 1.67 -1.76
CA PHE A 89 6.44 1.66 -1.74
C PHE A 89 5.96 2.20 -3.10
N PRO A 90 5.18 1.42 -3.87
CA PRO A 90 4.65 1.89 -5.14
C PRO A 90 3.91 3.22 -4.99
N PRO A 91 4.08 4.14 -5.95
CA PRO A 91 3.41 5.44 -5.90
C PRO A 91 1.90 5.26 -5.96
N GLN A 92 1.19 6.15 -5.26
CA GLN A 92 -0.26 6.17 -5.19
C GLN A 92 -0.78 7.45 -5.83
N ASP A 93 -1.65 7.33 -6.82
CA ASP A 93 -2.37 8.49 -7.39
C ASP A 93 -3.33 9.09 -6.35
N ARG A 94 -3.94 8.24 -5.53
CA ARG A 94 -4.88 8.57 -4.46
C ARG A 94 -4.62 7.70 -3.25
N SER A 95 -4.90 8.22 -2.06
CA SER A 95 -4.76 7.44 -0.83
C SER A 95 -5.68 6.20 -0.85
N ASN A 96 -5.22 5.08 -0.30
CA ASN A 96 -6.04 3.86 -0.23
C ASN A 96 -7.37 4.06 0.54
N ALA A 97 -7.45 5.05 1.44
CA ALA A 97 -8.70 5.45 2.10
C ALA A 97 -9.80 5.95 1.13
N VAL A 98 -9.43 6.45 -0.06
CA VAL A 98 -10.39 6.82 -1.12
C VAL A 98 -10.93 5.55 -1.78
N ARG A 99 -10.05 4.60 -2.11
CA ARG A 99 -10.41 3.30 -2.71
C ARG A 99 -11.28 2.47 -1.77
N TYR A 100 -10.92 2.43 -0.48
CA TYR A 100 -11.73 1.82 0.56
C TYR A 100 -13.13 2.44 0.65
N ARG A 101 -13.26 3.78 0.60
CA ARG A 101 -14.59 4.43 0.62
C ARG A 101 -15.42 4.07 -0.61
N ALA A 102 -14.80 3.98 -1.79
CA ALA A 102 -15.48 3.49 -2.98
C ALA A 102 -15.95 2.04 -2.81
N ALA A 103 -15.11 1.17 -2.23
CA ALA A 103 -15.47 -0.21 -1.90
C ALA A 103 -16.62 -0.28 -0.88
N VAL A 104 -16.62 0.55 0.17
CA VAL A 104 -17.72 0.64 1.16
C VAL A 104 -19.03 1.02 0.46
N HIS A 105 -18.98 1.96 -0.48
CA HIS A 105 -20.18 2.40 -1.19
C HIS A 105 -20.71 1.33 -2.14
N ARG A 106 -19.83 0.69 -2.92
CA ARG A 106 -20.23 -0.32 -3.92
C ARG A 106 -20.60 -1.67 -3.29
N TYR A 107 -19.89 -2.08 -2.25
CA TYR A 107 -19.98 -3.43 -1.67
C TYR A 107 -20.07 -3.38 -0.12
N PRO A 108 -21.07 -2.68 0.46
CA PRO A 108 -21.11 -2.36 1.88
C PRO A 108 -21.10 -3.58 2.80
N GLU A 109 -21.90 -4.60 2.49
CA GLU A 109 -22.04 -5.81 3.31
C GLU A 109 -20.74 -6.63 3.34
N LEU A 110 -20.13 -6.79 2.18
CA LEU A 110 -18.86 -7.50 2.03
C LEU A 110 -17.75 -6.78 2.79
N VAL A 111 -17.62 -5.46 2.60
CA VAL A 111 -16.61 -4.66 3.31
C VAL A 111 -16.82 -4.72 4.81
N ALA A 112 -18.07 -4.70 5.29
CA ALA A 112 -18.37 -4.85 6.71
C ALA A 112 -17.92 -6.20 7.25
N ARG A 113 -18.21 -7.30 6.53
CA ARG A 113 -17.80 -8.66 6.90
C ARG A 113 -16.28 -8.82 6.94
N LEU A 114 -15.58 -8.41 5.88
CA LEU A 114 -14.12 -8.46 5.82
C LEU A 114 -13.49 -7.58 6.90
N SER A 115 -13.98 -6.36 7.07
CA SER A 115 -13.52 -5.45 8.13
C SER A 115 -13.68 -6.05 9.52
N LYS A 116 -14.80 -6.74 9.79
CA LYS A 116 -15.03 -7.40 11.09
C LYS A 116 -13.98 -8.47 11.34
N ARG A 117 -13.71 -9.35 10.36
CA ARG A 117 -12.67 -10.39 10.46
C ARG A 117 -11.30 -9.79 10.71
N ILE A 118 -10.93 -8.75 9.96
CA ILE A 118 -9.59 -8.16 10.07
C ILE A 118 -9.41 -7.41 11.40
N ARG A 119 -10.44 -6.70 11.88
CA ARG A 119 -10.42 -6.03 13.19
C ARG A 119 -10.29 -7.00 14.36
N ALA A 120 -10.75 -8.24 14.21
CA ALA A 120 -10.64 -9.28 15.23
C ALA A 120 -9.23 -9.88 15.34
N ARG A 121 -8.31 -9.56 14.40
CA ARG A 121 -6.95 -10.08 14.43
C ARG A 121 -6.12 -9.46 15.56
N GLN A 122 -5.24 -10.25 16.16
CA GLN A 122 -4.31 -9.78 17.20
C GLN A 122 -3.32 -8.74 16.67
N ASP A 123 -2.90 -8.86 15.41
CA ASP A 123 -1.98 -7.96 14.71
C ASP A 123 -2.71 -6.83 13.97
N PHE A 124 -3.98 -6.55 14.27
CA PHE A 124 -4.81 -5.58 13.54
C PHE A 124 -4.14 -4.21 13.35
N LYS A 125 -3.41 -3.71 14.35
CA LYS A 125 -2.71 -2.41 14.24
C LYS A 125 -1.64 -2.42 13.13
N LEU A 126 -0.89 -3.52 13.00
CA LEU A 126 0.10 -3.70 11.94
C LEU A 126 -0.59 -3.81 10.57
N VAL A 127 -1.65 -4.62 10.50
CA VAL A 127 -2.46 -4.79 9.29
C VAL A 127 -3.04 -3.45 8.84
N ASN A 128 -3.64 -2.68 9.74
CA ASN A 128 -4.20 -1.36 9.43
C ASN A 128 -3.14 -0.38 8.93
N TYR A 129 -1.95 -0.37 9.55
CA TYR A 129 -0.81 0.43 9.07
C TYR A 129 -0.42 0.04 7.64
N PHE A 130 -0.30 -1.26 7.39
CA PHE A 130 0.13 -1.80 6.11
C PHE A 130 -0.87 -1.50 4.99
N SER A 131 -2.17 -1.68 5.25
CA SER A 131 -3.22 -1.39 4.27
C SER A 131 -3.24 0.07 3.82
N GLU A 132 -2.86 1.02 4.68
CA GLU A 132 -2.71 2.42 4.27
C GLU A 132 -1.50 2.69 3.39
N ALA A 133 -0.42 1.91 3.57
CA ALA A 133 0.83 2.11 2.86
C ALA A 133 0.85 1.44 1.48
N ILE A 134 0.02 0.42 1.28
CA ILE A 134 -0.14 -0.25 0.00
C ILE A 134 -0.97 0.56 -0.99
N ALA A 135 -0.51 0.57 -2.24
CA ALA A 135 -1.23 1.13 -3.37
C ALA A 135 -2.33 0.17 -3.86
N SER A 136 -3.46 0.75 -4.26
CA SER A 136 -4.55 0.05 -4.95
C SER A 136 -5.12 1.00 -6.00
N GLY A 137 -5.25 0.53 -7.23
CA GLY A 137 -5.75 1.28 -8.39
C GLY A 137 -7.28 1.39 -8.42
N SER A 138 -7.99 0.48 -7.75
CA SER A 138 -9.46 0.38 -7.79
C SER A 138 -10.09 0.01 -6.43
N ALA A 139 -11.43 0.01 -6.37
CA ALA A 139 -12.17 -0.45 -5.20
C ALA A 139 -12.06 -1.98 -5.05
N GLU A 140 -12.04 -2.67 -6.18
CA GLU A 140 -11.95 -4.12 -6.32
C GLU A 140 -10.56 -4.64 -5.90
N GLU A 141 -9.49 -3.95 -6.26
CA GLU A 141 -8.15 -4.23 -5.71
C GLU A 141 -8.07 -4.00 -4.19
N CYS A 142 -8.76 -2.96 -3.69
CA CYS A 142 -8.85 -2.73 -2.26
C CYS A 142 -9.59 -3.89 -1.56
N LEU A 143 -10.67 -4.40 -2.17
CA LEU A 143 -11.37 -5.59 -1.70
C LEU A 143 -10.49 -6.84 -1.72
N TYR A 144 -9.71 -7.05 -2.78
CA TYR A 144 -8.77 -8.16 -2.89
C TYR A 144 -7.73 -8.13 -1.75
N LEU A 145 -7.13 -6.96 -1.48
CA LEU A 145 -6.24 -6.79 -0.34
C LEU A 145 -6.94 -7.12 0.98
N MET A 146 -8.15 -6.59 1.19
CA MET A 146 -8.93 -6.88 2.39
C MET A 146 -9.24 -8.36 2.55
N HIS A 147 -9.52 -9.06 1.45
CA HIS A 147 -9.77 -10.49 1.45
C HIS A 147 -8.56 -11.30 1.89
N LEU A 148 -7.39 -11.06 1.29
CA LEU A 148 -6.14 -11.73 1.70
C LEU A 148 -5.87 -11.53 3.20
N LEU A 149 -6.07 -10.31 3.70
CA LEU A 149 -5.90 -9.99 5.12
C LEU A 149 -7.00 -10.62 5.99
N ALA A 150 -8.22 -10.77 5.51
CA ALA A 150 -9.29 -11.44 6.24
C ALA A 150 -9.07 -12.95 6.36
N GLN A 151 -8.34 -13.55 5.42
CA GLN A 151 -7.96 -14.98 5.43
C GLN A 151 -6.74 -15.29 6.30
N GLY A 152 -6.16 -14.31 6.98
CA GLY A 152 -4.98 -14.51 7.81
C GLY A 152 -3.65 -14.15 7.12
N GLY A 153 -3.70 -13.55 5.93
CA GLY A 153 -2.52 -13.06 5.23
C GLY A 153 -1.68 -12.13 6.09
N GLN A 154 -0.36 -12.30 6.07
CA GLN A 154 0.60 -11.58 6.89
C GLN A 154 1.21 -10.43 6.10
N PRO A 155 1.04 -9.18 6.56
CA PRO A 155 1.79 -8.05 6.05
C PRO A 155 3.30 -8.25 6.18
N GLY A 156 4.04 -7.93 5.12
CA GLY A 156 5.49 -8.04 5.12
C GLY A 156 6.15 -7.07 4.14
N LEU A 157 7.47 -7.14 4.13
CA LEU A 157 8.33 -6.50 3.15
C LEU A 157 9.28 -7.55 2.59
N LEU A 158 9.30 -7.73 1.28
CA LEU A 158 10.11 -8.74 0.62
C LEU A 158 10.58 -8.24 -0.74
N SER A 159 11.78 -8.64 -1.16
CA SER A 159 12.25 -8.34 -2.51
C SER A 159 11.70 -9.39 -3.48
N PRO A 160 11.01 -9.01 -4.57
CA PRO A 160 10.60 -9.96 -5.59
C PRO A 160 11.75 -10.83 -6.10
N SER A 161 12.95 -10.26 -6.31
CA SER A 161 14.11 -11.04 -6.78
C SER A 161 14.63 -12.09 -5.78
N SER A 162 14.20 -12.05 -4.51
CA SER A 162 14.54 -13.09 -3.53
C SER A 162 13.68 -14.35 -3.64
N LEU A 163 12.52 -14.26 -4.31
CA LEU A 163 11.58 -15.38 -4.45
C LEU A 163 11.85 -16.20 -5.72
N GLY A 164 12.22 -15.54 -6.81
CA GLY A 164 12.48 -16.20 -8.08
C GLY A 164 12.83 -15.21 -9.18
N TRP A 165 13.22 -15.73 -10.33
CA TRP A 165 13.56 -14.90 -11.48
C TRP A 165 12.31 -14.33 -12.16
N LEU A 166 12.32 -13.03 -12.41
CA LEU A 166 11.29 -12.33 -13.18
C LEU A 166 11.81 -12.06 -14.61
N PRO A 167 10.95 -12.15 -15.63
CA PRO A 167 11.35 -11.91 -17.02
C PRO A 167 11.78 -10.47 -17.29
N HIS A 168 11.23 -9.54 -16.53
CA HIS A 168 11.53 -8.11 -16.62
C HIS A 168 11.83 -7.54 -15.22
N PRO A 169 12.69 -6.53 -15.11
CA PRO A 169 12.93 -5.88 -13.84
C PRO A 169 11.68 -5.10 -13.40
N VAL A 170 11.39 -5.19 -12.10
CA VAL A 170 10.42 -4.32 -11.44
C VAL A 170 11.05 -2.94 -11.26
N VAL A 171 10.31 -1.88 -11.59
CA VAL A 171 10.80 -0.49 -11.59
C VAL A 171 9.86 0.46 -10.84
N ASP A 172 10.39 1.60 -10.39
CA ASP A 172 9.57 2.75 -10.00
C ASP A 172 8.96 3.37 -11.27
N PRO A 173 7.63 3.49 -11.38
CA PRO A 173 7.00 4.00 -12.59
C PRO A 173 7.28 5.50 -12.86
N ASN A 174 7.68 6.27 -11.85
CA ASN A 174 7.98 7.70 -12.00
C ASN A 174 9.42 7.94 -12.47
N THR A 175 10.38 7.19 -11.92
CA THR A 175 11.82 7.40 -12.18
C THR A 175 12.41 6.37 -13.14
N ARG A 176 11.70 5.26 -13.38
CA ARG A 176 12.17 4.07 -14.11
C ARG A 176 13.38 3.37 -13.46
N GLU A 177 13.72 3.74 -12.23
CA GLU A 177 14.78 3.07 -11.48
C GLU A 177 14.39 1.63 -11.14
N TRP A 178 15.36 0.72 -11.15
CA TRP A 178 15.13 -0.68 -10.80
C TRP A 178 14.91 -0.83 -9.31
N VAL A 179 13.85 -1.54 -8.93
CA VAL A 179 13.45 -1.74 -7.53
C VAL A 179 13.14 -3.19 -7.17
N SER A 180 13.29 -4.15 -8.09
CA SER A 180 13.07 -5.59 -7.83
C SER A 180 13.91 -6.15 -6.67
N HIS A 181 15.11 -5.60 -6.47
CA HIS A 181 16.02 -5.96 -5.38
C HIS A 181 15.67 -5.30 -4.04
N ARG A 182 14.76 -4.31 -4.04
CA ARG A 182 14.35 -3.60 -2.83
C ARG A 182 13.18 -4.34 -2.17
N PRO A 183 13.02 -4.25 -0.84
CA PRO A 183 11.83 -4.76 -0.18
C PRO A 183 10.58 -3.98 -0.62
N LEU A 184 9.62 -4.68 -1.20
CA LEU A 184 8.29 -4.18 -1.56
C LEU A 184 7.24 -4.70 -0.56
N PRO A 185 6.15 -3.94 -0.33
CA PRO A 185 5.00 -4.41 0.43
C PRO A 185 4.44 -5.70 -0.15
N VAL A 186 4.28 -6.71 0.71
CA VAL A 186 3.77 -8.03 0.33
C VAL A 186 2.76 -8.52 1.35
N VAL A 187 1.74 -9.24 0.89
CA VAL A 187 0.89 -10.07 1.76
C VAL A 187 1.27 -11.52 1.53
N ALA A 188 1.77 -12.18 2.58
CA ALA A 188 2.06 -13.61 2.55
C ALA A 188 0.85 -14.41 3.08
N LEU A 189 0.34 -15.35 2.30
CA LEU A 189 -0.79 -16.21 2.66
C LEU A 189 -0.44 -17.66 2.35
N GLY A 190 -0.12 -18.44 3.39
CA GLY A 190 0.44 -19.78 3.21
C GLY A 190 1.77 -19.71 2.44
N PRO A 191 1.97 -20.51 1.38
CA PRO A 191 3.17 -20.44 0.54
C PRO A 191 3.15 -19.24 -0.43
N SER A 192 2.01 -18.56 -0.59
CA SER A 192 1.83 -17.55 -1.61
C SER A 192 2.21 -16.15 -1.12
N CYS A 193 2.81 -15.35 -1.98
CA CYS A 193 3.19 -13.96 -1.74
C CYS A 193 2.54 -13.05 -2.78
N HIS A 194 1.87 -11.98 -2.34
CA HIS A 194 1.12 -11.06 -3.19
C HIS A 194 1.69 -9.65 -3.08
N PHE A 195 2.25 -9.13 -4.17
CA PHE A 195 2.74 -7.76 -4.28
C PHE A 195 1.74 -6.93 -5.08
N LEU A 196 1.23 -5.84 -4.52
CA LEU A 196 0.21 -5.01 -5.18
C LEU A 196 0.86 -3.86 -5.95
N GLN A 197 0.27 -3.51 -7.10
CA GLN A 197 0.62 -2.36 -7.94
C GLN A 197 2.11 -2.35 -8.32
N VAL A 198 2.51 -3.35 -9.10
CA VAL A 198 3.90 -3.58 -9.51
C VAL A 198 4.10 -3.12 -10.95
N SER A 199 5.17 -2.37 -11.21
CA SER A 199 5.49 -1.89 -12.57
C SER A 199 6.70 -2.59 -13.15
N PHE A 200 6.61 -3.01 -14.40
CA PHE A 200 7.67 -3.64 -15.16
C PHE A 200 8.24 -2.69 -16.21
N ALA A 201 9.57 -2.68 -16.34
CA ALA A 201 10.22 -2.09 -17.50
C ALA A 201 10.26 -3.10 -18.65
N THR A 202 9.23 -3.05 -19.49
CA THR A 202 9.24 -3.66 -20.83
C THR A 202 9.64 -2.56 -21.86
N PRO A 203 9.55 -2.77 -23.19
CA PRO A 203 9.70 -1.67 -24.15
C PRO A 203 8.83 -0.44 -23.82
N VAL A 204 7.66 -0.67 -23.21
CA VAL A 204 6.82 0.34 -22.56
C VAL A 204 6.64 -0.02 -21.08
N LEU A 205 6.37 0.97 -20.23
CA LEU A 205 6.07 0.71 -18.83
C LEU A 205 4.68 0.04 -18.71
N HIS A 206 4.62 -1.14 -18.09
CA HIS A 206 3.34 -1.77 -17.75
C HIS A 206 3.23 -1.96 -16.25
N SER A 207 2.13 -1.49 -15.67
CA SER A 207 1.76 -1.78 -14.28
C SER A 207 0.76 -2.91 -14.23
N VAL A 208 0.94 -3.81 -13.28
CA VAL A 208 0.03 -4.92 -12.99
C VAL A 208 -0.58 -4.74 -11.61
N ASP A 209 -1.81 -5.21 -11.44
CA ASP A 209 -2.55 -5.03 -10.18
C ASP A 209 -1.93 -5.84 -9.04
N VAL A 210 -1.65 -7.12 -9.30
CA VAL A 210 -1.01 -8.00 -8.32
C VAL A 210 0.01 -8.91 -9.02
N LEU A 211 1.24 -8.92 -8.50
CA LEU A 211 2.23 -9.94 -8.81
C LEU A 211 2.19 -11.00 -7.71
N ARG A 212 1.78 -12.23 -8.05
CA ARG A 212 1.70 -13.38 -7.14
C ARG A 212 2.89 -14.32 -7.35
N TRP A 213 3.43 -14.82 -6.25
CA TRP A 213 4.38 -15.93 -6.22
C TRP A 213 3.82 -17.08 -5.39
N ASP A 214 3.75 -18.29 -5.94
CA ASP A 214 3.35 -19.51 -5.24
C ASP A 214 4.27 -20.70 -5.58
N GLY A 215 5.53 -20.39 -5.91
CA GLY A 215 6.50 -21.30 -6.56
C GLY A 215 6.70 -20.99 -8.04
N ARG A 216 5.80 -20.19 -8.63
CA ARG A 216 5.95 -19.53 -9.92
C ARG A 216 5.38 -18.12 -9.87
N TRP A 217 5.84 -17.25 -10.76
CA TRP A 217 5.27 -15.92 -10.91
C TRP A 217 3.99 -15.99 -11.73
N THR A 218 2.96 -15.28 -11.28
CA THR A 218 1.70 -15.09 -11.99
C THR A 218 1.22 -13.66 -11.76
N VAL A 219 0.74 -13.01 -12.80
CA VAL A 219 0.07 -11.72 -12.69
C VAL A 219 -1.41 -11.97 -12.45
N VAL A 220 -1.98 -11.32 -11.44
CA VAL A 220 -3.43 -11.28 -11.24
C VAL A 220 -3.92 -9.87 -11.53
N GLU A 221 -4.70 -9.72 -12.61
CA GLU A 221 -5.38 -8.48 -12.99
C GLU A 221 -6.80 -8.48 -12.45
N ILE A 222 -7.23 -7.34 -11.90
CA ILE A 222 -8.53 -7.20 -11.27
C ILE A 222 -9.40 -6.32 -12.16
N ASP A 223 -10.18 -6.97 -13.02
CA ASP A 223 -11.05 -6.33 -14.01
C ASP A 223 -12.33 -5.82 -13.31
N GLY A 224 -12.19 -4.64 -12.70
CA GLY A 224 -13.26 -3.93 -12.02
C GLY A 224 -14.24 -3.23 -12.98
N GLU A 225 -15.31 -2.69 -12.41
CA GLU A 225 -16.31 -1.92 -13.15
C GLU A 225 -15.66 -0.68 -13.80
N GLY A 226 -15.58 -0.67 -15.13
CA GLY A 226 -14.95 0.39 -15.93
C GLY A 226 -13.62 0.01 -16.59
N HIS A 227 -13.14 -1.23 -16.41
CA HIS A 227 -11.99 -1.74 -17.17
C HIS A 227 -12.28 -1.68 -18.67
N ARG A 228 -11.33 -1.12 -19.43
CA ARG A 228 -11.35 -1.13 -20.90
C ARG A 228 -10.22 -2.05 -21.30
N GLY A 229 -10.54 -3.24 -21.84
CA GLY A 229 -9.53 -4.23 -22.22
C GLY A 229 -8.66 -3.86 -23.42
N GLU A 230 -8.64 -2.59 -23.81
CA GLU A 230 -7.77 -2.08 -24.85
C GLU A 230 -6.31 -2.14 -24.37
N GLY A 231 -5.46 -2.87 -25.11
CA GLY A 231 -4.04 -3.04 -24.78
C GLY A 231 -3.73 -4.15 -23.78
N ASP A 232 -4.74 -4.93 -23.37
CA ASP A 232 -4.57 -6.08 -22.48
C ASP A 232 -3.67 -7.15 -23.11
N ASP A 233 -3.95 -7.57 -24.34
CA ASP A 233 -3.14 -8.57 -25.06
C ASP A 233 -1.68 -8.10 -25.23
N GLU A 234 -1.49 -6.80 -25.49
CA GLU A 234 -0.16 -6.20 -25.61
C GLU A 234 0.59 -6.24 -24.27
N LYS A 235 -0.07 -5.86 -23.18
CA LYS A 235 0.49 -5.94 -21.82
C LYS A 235 0.84 -7.38 -21.43
N GLU A 236 -0.05 -8.33 -21.71
CA GLU A 236 0.17 -9.75 -21.40
C GLU A 236 1.37 -10.31 -22.16
N ALA A 237 1.44 -10.02 -23.47
CA ALA A 237 2.57 -10.40 -24.31
C ALA A 237 3.89 -9.74 -23.88
N ALA A 238 3.83 -8.47 -23.45
CA ALA A 238 5.01 -7.70 -23.05
C ALA A 238 5.58 -8.13 -21.69
N VAL A 239 4.72 -8.42 -20.70
CA VAL A 239 5.16 -8.80 -19.33
C VAL A 239 5.69 -10.22 -19.27
N ARG A 240 5.29 -11.11 -20.20
CA ARG A 240 5.80 -12.49 -20.35
C ARG A 240 5.68 -13.33 -19.07
N LEU A 241 4.59 -13.13 -18.33
CA LEU A 241 4.18 -13.95 -17.19
C LEU A 241 2.80 -14.56 -17.46
N PRO A 242 2.43 -15.67 -16.81
CA PRO A 242 1.04 -16.13 -16.81
C PRO A 242 0.11 -15.07 -16.22
N PHE A 243 -1.05 -14.84 -16.84
CA PHE A 243 -2.09 -13.93 -16.34
C PHE A 243 -3.29 -14.71 -15.83
N GLU A 244 -3.82 -14.25 -14.71
CA GLU A 244 -5.10 -14.63 -14.14
C GLU A 244 -5.94 -13.36 -14.06
N ARG A 245 -7.13 -13.37 -14.67
CA ARG A 245 -8.05 -12.24 -14.63
C ARG A 245 -9.16 -12.54 -13.65
N LEU A 246 -9.36 -11.66 -12.69
CA LEU A 246 -10.46 -11.74 -11.74
C LEU A 246 -11.48 -10.67 -12.09
N LYS A 247 -12.59 -11.11 -12.69
CA LYS A 247 -13.73 -10.22 -12.90
C LYS A 247 -14.42 -9.94 -11.57
N THR A 248 -15.14 -8.83 -11.52
CA THR A 248 -15.87 -8.43 -10.30
C THR A 248 -16.74 -9.57 -9.73
N ASP A 249 -17.50 -10.30 -10.55
CA ASP A 249 -18.33 -11.40 -10.06
C ASP A 249 -17.52 -12.58 -9.47
N GLU A 250 -16.39 -12.91 -10.07
CA GLU A 250 -15.48 -13.95 -9.58
C GLU A 250 -14.82 -13.53 -8.28
N LEU A 251 -14.37 -12.28 -8.23
CA LEU A 251 -13.84 -11.64 -7.04
C LEU A 251 -14.86 -11.71 -5.89
N LEU A 252 -16.12 -11.38 -6.14
CA LEU A 252 -17.18 -11.47 -5.13
C LEU A 252 -17.48 -12.91 -4.68
N ARG A 253 -17.38 -13.89 -5.58
CA ARG A 253 -17.54 -15.32 -5.23
C ARG A 253 -16.41 -15.85 -4.36
N LEU A 254 -15.16 -15.42 -4.59
CA LEU A 254 -14.03 -15.76 -3.73
C LEU A 254 -14.25 -15.29 -2.27
N PHE A 255 -15.16 -14.34 -2.06
CA PHE A 255 -15.37 -13.69 -0.79
C PHE A 255 -16.60 -14.16 0.00
N GLN A 256 -17.35 -15.13 -0.54
CA GLN A 256 -18.46 -15.81 0.15
C GLN A 256 -17.89 -16.84 1.14
#